data_AF-A0A523Y091-F1
#
_entry.id   AF-A0A523Y091-F1
#
_cell.length_a   1.000
_cell.length_b   1.000
_cell.length_c   1.000
_cell.angle_alpha   90.00
_cell.angle_beta   90.00
_cell.angle_gamma   90.00
#
_symmetry.space_group_name_H-M   'P 1'
#
loop_
_entity.id
_entity.type
_entity.pdbx_description
1 polymer ?
#
loop_
_entity_poly.entity_id
_entity_poly.type
_entity_poly.pdbx_seq_one_letter_code
_entity_poly.pdbx_strand_id
1 'polypeptide(L)'
;MSDRQTLVLRSKMLGAMLREARLTANKSLKESAALIGSTSSTLSSYERGRKAISLPELELFAYHLDIPLPYFLSGSTVGKKQKADFDPTTMVSLRQRIVGALLRKHRTEAGMSIRALAETVGLSPRRVSAFERGERPIPLPELEVLVSALGQSIEEYIDHEGPVGKWVNNRQSFELLLELPAELREFLSKPGNQSYLRMAKNLSELSIEKLRALAEGLLDLTL
;
A
#
# COMPACT_ATOMS: atom_id res chain seq x y z
N MET A 1 -38.92 8.90 17.70
CA MET A 1 -38.55 7.49 17.43
C MET A 1 -38.14 6.88 18.76
N SER A 2 -38.76 5.81 19.24
CA SER A 2 -38.42 5.23 20.55
C SER A 2 -36.99 4.68 20.52
N ASP A 3 -36.17 4.94 21.54
CA ASP A 3 -34.79 4.43 21.67
C ASP A 3 -34.68 2.93 21.38
N ARG A 4 -35.72 2.15 21.72
CA ARG A 4 -35.80 0.72 21.45
C ARG A 4 -35.84 0.37 19.95
N GLN A 5 -36.52 1.16 19.13
CA GLN A 5 -36.57 0.96 17.68
C GLN A 5 -35.21 1.28 17.05
N THR A 6 -34.53 2.31 17.54
CA THR A 6 -33.17 2.68 17.10
C THR A 6 -32.16 1.57 17.40
N LEU A 7 -32.22 0.97 18.61
CA LEU A 7 -31.36 -0.15 18.99
C LEU A 7 -31.57 -1.40 18.12
N VAL A 8 -32.84 -1.72 17.80
CA VAL A 8 -33.17 -2.85 16.93
C VAL A 8 -32.66 -2.61 15.51
N LEU A 9 -32.87 -1.41 14.95
CA LEU A 9 -32.36 -1.05 13.63
C LEU A 9 -30.83 -1.14 13.58
N ARG A 10 -30.15 -0.60 14.58
CA ARG A 10 -28.69 -0.65 14.68
C ARG A 10 -28.15 -2.07 14.76
N SER A 11 -28.82 -2.94 15.52
CA SER A 11 -28.46 -4.36 15.64
C SER A 11 -28.58 -5.10 14.31
N LYS A 12 -29.62 -4.80 13.52
CA LYS A 12 -29.77 -5.36 12.16
C LYS A 12 -28.70 -4.85 11.20
N MET A 13 -28.39 -3.55 11.23
CA MET A 13 -27.31 -2.99 10.41
C MET A 13 -25.97 -3.63 10.74
N LEU A 14 -25.62 -3.72 12.03
CA LEU A 14 -24.38 -4.37 12.46
C LEU A 14 -24.33 -5.84 12.02
N GLY A 15 -25.43 -6.58 12.18
CA GLY A 15 -25.54 -7.95 11.69
C GLY A 15 -25.28 -8.10 10.19
N ALA A 16 -25.84 -7.18 9.38
CA ALA A 16 -25.60 -7.16 7.94
C ALA A 16 -24.12 -6.90 7.60
N MET A 17 -23.47 -5.97 8.31
CA MET A 17 -22.05 -5.65 8.14
C MET A 17 -21.14 -6.84 8.50
N LEU A 18 -21.44 -7.55 9.61
CA LEU A 18 -20.72 -8.77 9.99
C LEU A 18 -20.81 -9.84 8.90
N ARG A 19 -22.00 -10.01 8.32
CA ARG A 19 -22.24 -10.95 7.22
C ARG A 19 -21.47 -10.56 5.96
N GLU A 20 -21.52 -9.29 5.57
CA GLU A 20 -20.77 -8.79 4.40
C GLU A 20 -19.27 -8.98 4.59
N ALA A 21 -18.72 -8.59 5.74
CA ALA A 21 -17.32 -8.76 6.11
C ALA A 21 -16.88 -10.22 6.03
N ARG A 22 -17.67 -11.14 6.63
CA ARG A 22 -17.37 -12.58 6.58
C ARG A 22 -17.35 -13.12 5.15
N LEU A 23 -18.36 -12.78 4.35
CA LEU A 23 -18.47 -13.26 2.97
C LEU A 23 -17.35 -12.70 2.08
N THR A 24 -16.99 -11.43 2.26
CA THR A 24 -15.87 -10.80 1.55
C THR A 24 -14.53 -11.46 1.90
N ALA A 25 -14.37 -11.88 3.16
CA ALA A 25 -13.22 -12.65 3.61
C ALA A 25 -13.28 -14.16 3.25
N ASN A 26 -14.32 -14.60 2.52
CA ASN A 26 -14.55 -16.00 2.14
C ASN A 26 -14.56 -16.99 3.33
N LYS A 27 -15.07 -16.58 4.49
CA LYS A 27 -15.14 -17.43 5.69
C LYS A 27 -16.52 -18.03 5.91
N SER A 28 -16.56 -19.28 6.37
CA SER A 28 -17.79 -19.93 6.83
C SER A 28 -18.24 -19.41 8.19
N LEU A 29 -19.51 -19.64 8.54
CA LEU A 29 -20.01 -19.32 9.89
C LEU A 29 -19.23 -20.06 10.99
N LYS A 30 -18.78 -21.29 10.72
CA LYS A 30 -18.04 -22.10 11.69
C LYS A 30 -16.66 -21.51 11.98
N GLU A 31 -15.93 -21.16 10.93
CA GLU A 31 -14.61 -20.54 11.06
C GLU A 31 -14.70 -19.19 11.75
N SER A 32 -15.60 -18.31 11.30
CA SER A 32 -15.77 -16.98 11.90
C SER A 32 -16.24 -17.02 13.34
N ALA A 33 -17.11 -17.97 13.71
CA ALA A 33 -17.55 -18.11 15.10
C ALA A 33 -16.40 -18.54 16.01
N ALA A 34 -15.55 -19.47 15.56
CA ALA A 34 -14.39 -19.92 16.31
C ALA A 34 -13.39 -18.78 16.58
N LEU A 35 -13.20 -17.86 15.61
CA LEU A 35 -12.31 -16.70 15.75
C LEU A 35 -12.70 -15.75 16.90
N ILE A 36 -13.97 -15.74 17.30
CA ILE A 36 -14.48 -14.88 18.37
C ILE A 36 -14.91 -15.66 19.61
N GLY A 37 -14.51 -16.95 19.71
CA GLY A 37 -14.88 -17.81 20.84
C GLY A 37 -16.37 -18.12 20.95
N SER A 38 -17.09 -18.13 19.81
CA SER A 38 -18.54 -18.31 19.75
C SER A 38 -18.96 -19.54 18.93
N THR A 39 -20.27 -19.78 18.83
CA THR A 39 -20.82 -20.88 18.02
C THR A 39 -21.38 -20.38 16.71
N SER A 40 -21.44 -21.25 15.68
CA SER A 40 -22.06 -20.91 14.39
C SER A 40 -23.50 -20.39 14.55
N SER A 41 -24.26 -20.95 15.50
CA SER A 41 -25.64 -20.53 15.79
C SER A 41 -25.70 -19.12 16.37
N THR A 42 -24.80 -18.82 17.31
CA THR A 42 -24.67 -17.51 17.93
C THR A 42 -24.28 -16.46 16.89
N LEU A 43 -23.22 -16.70 16.11
CA LEU A 43 -22.80 -15.79 15.04
C LEU A 43 -23.91 -15.59 14.00
N SER A 44 -24.61 -16.66 13.62
CA SER A 44 -25.74 -16.56 12.71
C SER A 44 -26.89 -15.71 13.29
N SER A 45 -27.07 -15.69 14.61
CA SER A 45 -28.04 -14.83 15.28
C SER A 45 -27.57 -13.37 15.36
N TYR A 46 -26.26 -13.13 15.47
CA TYR A 46 -25.66 -11.81 15.30
C TYR A 46 -25.91 -11.26 13.89
N GLU A 47 -25.61 -12.04 12.84
CA GLU A 47 -25.78 -11.60 11.45
C GLU A 47 -27.23 -11.26 11.06
N ARG A 48 -28.21 -11.90 11.71
CA ARG A 48 -29.64 -11.60 11.51
C ARG A 48 -30.15 -10.45 12.38
N GLY A 49 -29.32 -9.88 13.25
CA GLY A 49 -29.71 -8.85 14.22
C GLY A 49 -30.68 -9.34 15.29
N ARG A 50 -30.74 -10.66 15.56
CA ARG A 50 -31.59 -11.24 16.62
C ARG A 50 -30.93 -11.18 17.99
N LYS A 51 -29.60 -11.21 18.02
CA LYS A 51 -28.77 -11.02 19.21
C LYS A 51 -27.70 -9.97 18.85
N ALA A 52 -27.29 -9.14 19.81
CA ALA A 52 -26.18 -8.23 19.62
C ALA A 52 -24.85 -8.93 19.91
N ILE A 53 -23.85 -8.67 19.07
CA ILE A 53 -22.44 -9.00 19.35
C ILE A 53 -21.92 -8.05 20.44
N SER A 54 -21.06 -8.54 21.33
CA SER A 54 -20.36 -7.70 22.30
C SER A 54 -19.16 -6.98 21.67
N LEU A 55 -18.63 -5.95 22.35
CA LEU A 55 -17.45 -5.24 21.87
C LEU A 55 -16.21 -6.15 21.75
N PRO A 56 -15.84 -6.99 22.73
CA PRO A 56 -14.70 -7.89 22.59
C PRO A 56 -14.84 -8.91 21.46
N GLU A 57 -16.05 -9.46 21.26
CA GLU A 57 -16.33 -10.34 20.11
C GLU A 57 -16.17 -9.58 18.80
N LEU A 58 -16.63 -8.33 18.73
CA LEU A 58 -16.49 -7.47 17.55
C LEU A 58 -15.04 -7.08 17.27
N GLU A 59 -14.26 -6.78 18.31
CA GLU A 59 -12.83 -6.48 18.21
C GLU A 59 -12.05 -7.68 17.67
N LEU A 60 -12.28 -8.88 18.19
CA LEU A 60 -11.68 -10.11 17.67
C LEU A 60 -12.12 -10.39 16.23
N PHE A 61 -13.40 -10.16 15.92
CA PHE A 61 -13.90 -10.30 14.55
C PHE A 61 -13.19 -9.36 13.59
N ALA A 62 -13.06 -8.09 13.96
CA ALA A 62 -12.39 -7.05 13.19
C ALA A 62 -10.90 -7.37 12.99
N TYR A 63 -10.20 -7.75 14.07
CA TYR A 63 -8.80 -8.13 14.07
C TYR A 63 -8.51 -9.30 13.11
N HIS A 64 -9.28 -10.40 13.22
CA HIS A 64 -9.02 -11.60 12.41
C HIS A 64 -9.43 -11.47 10.93
N LEU A 65 -10.25 -10.49 10.58
CA LEU A 65 -10.66 -10.20 9.21
C LEU A 65 -9.89 -9.02 8.60
N ASP A 66 -8.96 -8.42 9.34
CA ASP A 66 -8.21 -7.22 8.93
C ASP A 66 -9.13 -6.06 8.52
N ILE A 67 -10.19 -5.83 9.33
CA ILE A 67 -11.17 -4.75 9.10
C ILE A 67 -11.03 -3.73 10.23
N PRO A 68 -10.84 -2.43 9.94
CA PRO A 68 -10.77 -1.41 10.98
C PRO A 68 -12.05 -1.36 11.82
N LEU A 69 -11.94 -1.47 13.15
CA LEU A 69 -13.08 -1.43 14.07
C LEU A 69 -14.05 -0.24 13.84
N PRO A 70 -13.59 0.98 13.49
CA PRO A 70 -14.49 2.10 13.18
C PRO A 70 -15.51 1.80 12.08
N TYR A 71 -15.19 0.94 11.12
CA TYR A 71 -16.15 0.48 10.09
C TYR A 71 -17.44 0.01 10.74
N PHE A 72 -17.35 -0.88 11.73
CA PHE A 72 -18.51 -1.43 12.41
C PHE A 72 -19.18 -0.44 13.36
N LEU A 73 -18.44 0.53 13.92
CA LEU A 73 -18.94 1.47 14.93
C LEU A 73 -19.67 2.67 14.34
N SER A 74 -19.06 3.36 13.37
CA SER A 74 -19.59 4.60 12.79
C SER A 74 -20.43 4.36 11.54
N GLY A 75 -20.50 3.13 11.03
CA GLY A 75 -21.14 2.83 9.75
C GLY A 75 -20.44 3.49 8.57
N SER A 76 -19.27 4.08 8.81
CA SER A 76 -18.44 4.66 7.78
C SER A 76 -17.86 3.52 6.97
N THR A 77 -18.06 3.57 5.66
CA THR A 77 -17.31 2.76 4.71
C THR A 77 -15.85 3.21 4.80
N VAL A 78 -15.08 2.65 5.74
CA VAL A 78 -13.63 2.84 5.78
C VAL A 78 -13.11 2.22 4.50
N GLY A 79 -12.93 3.09 3.50
CA GLY A 79 -12.36 2.87 2.19
C GLY A 79 -12.46 1.44 1.67
N LYS A 80 -13.54 1.14 0.93
CA LYS A 80 -13.29 0.51 -0.37
C LYS A 80 -12.45 1.52 -1.14
N LYS A 81 -11.12 1.54 -0.90
CA LYS A 81 -10.18 2.11 -1.86
C LYS A 81 -10.45 1.28 -3.09
N GLN A 82 -11.29 1.80 -3.99
CA GLN A 82 -11.46 1.24 -5.31
C GLN A 82 -10.03 1.12 -5.81
N LYS A 83 -9.51 -0.10 -5.89
CA LYS A 83 -8.33 -0.35 -6.73
C LYS A 83 -8.74 0.27 -8.04
N ALA A 84 -8.06 1.34 -8.43
CA ALA A 84 -8.48 2.07 -9.61
C ALA A 84 -8.63 1.06 -10.75
N ASP A 85 -9.81 1.08 -11.36
CA ASP A 85 -10.27 0.04 -12.26
C ASP A 85 -9.50 0.22 -13.57
N PHE A 86 -8.35 -0.42 -13.67
CA PHE A 86 -7.52 -0.40 -14.87
C PHE A 86 -7.64 -1.74 -15.55
N ASP A 87 -7.78 -1.74 -16.88
CA ASP A 87 -7.61 -2.96 -17.67
C ASP A 87 -6.18 -3.49 -17.49
N PRO A 88 -5.99 -4.69 -16.89
CA PRO A 88 -4.68 -5.26 -16.67
C PRO A 88 -3.89 -5.44 -17.97
N THR A 89 -4.57 -5.73 -19.08
CA THR A 89 -3.93 -6.00 -20.38
C THR A 89 -3.26 -4.74 -20.93
N THR A 90 -3.98 -3.62 -20.90
CA THR A 90 -3.46 -2.31 -21.29
C THR A 90 -2.30 -1.87 -20.38
N MET A 91 -2.43 -2.07 -19.06
CA MET A 91 -1.37 -1.71 -18.11
C MET A 91 -0.08 -2.50 -18.33
N VAL A 92 -0.18 -3.82 -18.47
CA VAL A 92 0.97 -4.71 -18.68
C VAL A 92 1.67 -4.38 -20.00
N SER A 93 0.91 -4.20 -21.08
CA SER A 93 1.48 -3.86 -22.39
C SER A 93 2.17 -2.49 -22.40
N LEU A 94 1.59 -1.48 -21.74
CA LEU A 94 2.22 -0.17 -21.57
C LEU A 94 3.54 -0.31 -20.80
N ARG A 95 3.55 -1.05 -19.68
CA ARG A 95 4.77 -1.25 -18.90
C ARG A 95 5.85 -2.02 -19.64
N GLN A 96 5.49 -3.03 -20.42
CA GLN A 96 6.46 -3.74 -21.28
C GLN A 96 7.18 -2.81 -22.24
N ARG A 97 6.45 -1.87 -22.87
CA ARG A 97 7.03 -0.89 -23.78
C ARG A 97 7.96 0.10 -23.06
N ILE A 98 7.60 0.56 -21.86
CA ILE A 98 8.43 1.44 -21.04
C ILE A 98 9.74 0.73 -20.66
N VAL A 99 9.66 -0.50 -20.17
CA VAL A 99 10.83 -1.31 -19.79
C VAL A 99 11.74 -1.54 -20.99
N GLY A 100 11.18 -1.88 -22.16
CA GLY A 100 11.96 -2.05 -23.39
C GLY A 100 12.65 -0.76 -23.86
N ALA A 101 11.95 0.38 -23.78
CA ALA A 101 12.51 1.68 -24.11
C ALA A 101 13.64 2.09 -23.15
N LEU A 102 13.50 1.80 -21.86
CA LEU A 102 14.53 2.07 -20.85
C LEU A 102 15.76 1.19 -21.07
N LEU A 103 15.57 -0.09 -21.40
CA LEU A 103 16.66 -1.00 -21.78
C LEU A 103 17.43 -0.47 -23.00
N ARG A 104 16.70 0.00 -24.02
CA ARG A 104 17.32 0.61 -25.20
C ARG A 104 18.13 1.85 -24.83
N LYS A 105 17.58 2.72 -24.01
CA LYS A 105 18.25 3.94 -23.53
C LYS A 105 19.57 3.59 -22.84
N HIS A 106 19.54 2.73 -21.82
CA HIS A 106 20.75 2.34 -21.07
C HIS A 106 21.77 1.64 -21.96
N ARG A 107 21.34 0.77 -22.90
CA ARG A 107 22.26 0.17 -23.87
C ARG A 107 22.95 1.23 -24.73
N THR A 108 22.20 2.23 -25.22
CA THR A 108 22.78 3.29 -26.04
C THR A 108 23.72 4.21 -25.25
N GLU A 109 23.40 4.51 -24.00
CA GLU A 109 24.26 5.28 -23.09
C GLU A 109 25.55 4.53 -22.75
N ALA A 110 25.48 3.21 -22.61
CA ALA A 110 26.65 2.34 -22.47
C ALA A 110 27.46 2.15 -23.77
N GLY A 111 27.02 2.76 -24.89
CA GLY A 111 27.70 2.64 -26.19
C GLY A 111 27.68 1.23 -26.80
N MET A 112 26.87 0.31 -26.27
CA MET A 112 26.85 -1.09 -26.72
C MET A 112 25.96 -1.26 -27.95
N SER A 113 26.40 -2.05 -28.93
CA SER A 113 25.51 -2.50 -30.00
C SER A 113 24.55 -3.59 -29.50
N ILE A 114 23.42 -3.80 -30.19
CA ILE A 114 22.50 -4.90 -29.89
C ILE A 114 23.22 -6.25 -29.94
N ARG A 115 24.16 -6.44 -30.90
CA ARG A 115 24.93 -7.67 -31.03
C ARG A 115 25.86 -7.89 -29.83
N ALA A 116 26.56 -6.83 -29.40
CA ALA A 116 27.46 -6.90 -28.26
C ALA A 116 26.70 -7.25 -26.98
N LEU A 117 25.58 -6.57 -26.69
CA LEU A 117 24.78 -6.88 -25.49
C LEU A 117 24.24 -8.31 -25.54
N ALA A 118 23.71 -8.74 -26.69
CA ALA A 118 23.17 -10.07 -26.87
C ALA A 118 24.24 -11.17 -26.63
N GLU A 119 25.46 -10.95 -27.13
CA GLU A 119 26.59 -11.84 -26.91
C GLU A 119 26.98 -11.90 -25.42
N THR A 120 27.06 -10.75 -24.73
CA THR A 120 27.38 -10.66 -23.30
C THR A 120 26.42 -11.49 -22.43
N VAL A 121 25.13 -11.51 -22.76
CA VAL A 121 24.11 -12.21 -21.95
C VAL A 121 23.66 -13.56 -22.53
N GLY A 122 24.30 -14.04 -23.61
CA GLY A 122 23.94 -15.32 -24.23
C GLY A 122 22.56 -15.36 -24.91
N LEU A 123 22.08 -14.22 -25.41
CA LEU A 123 20.81 -14.10 -26.14
C LEU A 123 21.05 -13.86 -27.64
N SER A 124 20.01 -14.02 -28.46
CA SER A 124 20.10 -13.65 -29.87
C SER A 124 19.87 -12.14 -30.06
N PRO A 125 20.57 -11.47 -31.01
CA PRO A 125 20.35 -10.06 -31.30
C PRO A 125 18.89 -9.74 -31.65
N ARG A 126 18.20 -10.66 -32.33
CA ARG A 126 16.77 -10.53 -32.67
C ARG A 126 15.89 -10.46 -31.41
N ARG A 127 16.22 -11.25 -30.39
CA ARG A 127 15.46 -11.32 -29.13
C ARG A 127 15.63 -10.03 -28.32
N VAL A 128 16.87 -9.56 -28.15
CA VAL A 128 17.17 -8.25 -27.53
C VAL A 128 16.45 -7.11 -28.27
N SER A 129 16.48 -7.16 -29.61
CA SER A 129 15.82 -6.14 -30.43
C SER A 129 14.29 -6.14 -30.28
N ALA A 130 13.66 -7.31 -30.16
CA ALA A 130 12.21 -7.42 -29.91
C ALA A 130 11.81 -6.92 -28.52
N PHE A 131 12.67 -7.15 -27.52
CA PHE A 131 12.51 -6.61 -26.16
C PHE A 131 12.56 -5.07 -26.16
N GLU A 132 13.57 -4.47 -26.78
CA GLU A 132 13.72 -3.01 -26.86
C GLU A 132 12.55 -2.30 -27.56
N ARG A 133 11.87 -3.01 -28.48
CA ARG A 133 10.67 -2.49 -29.17
C ARG A 133 9.36 -2.74 -28.41
N GLY A 134 9.39 -3.51 -27.32
CA GLY A 134 8.18 -3.93 -26.61
C GLY A 134 7.29 -4.89 -27.41
N GLU A 135 7.82 -5.53 -28.46
CA GLU A 135 7.10 -6.53 -29.25
C GLU A 135 6.96 -7.86 -28.51
N ARG A 136 7.87 -8.10 -27.55
CA ARG A 136 7.89 -9.29 -26.71
C ARG A 136 8.14 -8.89 -25.26
N PRO A 137 7.42 -9.47 -24.27
CA PRO A 137 7.76 -9.30 -22.88
C PRO A 137 9.18 -9.80 -22.60
N ILE A 138 9.90 -9.08 -21.76
CA ILE A 138 11.21 -9.49 -21.25
C ILE A 138 10.98 -10.36 -20.01
N PRO A 139 11.38 -11.64 -20.00
CA PRO A 139 11.35 -12.44 -18.77
C PRO A 139 12.23 -11.79 -17.69
N LEU A 140 11.77 -11.75 -16.44
CA LEU A 140 12.50 -11.08 -15.37
C LEU A 140 13.96 -11.54 -15.23
N PRO A 141 14.30 -12.85 -15.28
CA PRO A 141 15.71 -13.27 -15.23
C PRO A 141 16.54 -12.78 -16.42
N GLU A 142 15.93 -12.66 -17.61
CA GLU A 142 16.61 -12.08 -18.78
C GLU A 142 16.80 -10.57 -18.61
N LEU A 143 15.82 -9.88 -18.01
CA LEU A 143 15.96 -8.46 -17.68
C LEU A 143 17.08 -8.25 -16.66
N GLU A 144 17.16 -9.06 -15.60
CA GLU A 144 18.21 -8.96 -14.57
C GLU A 144 19.62 -9.06 -15.17
N VAL A 145 19.88 -10.06 -16.04
CA VAL A 145 21.20 -10.21 -16.68
C VAL A 145 21.47 -9.10 -17.71
N LEU A 146 20.45 -8.64 -18.45
CA LEU A 146 20.58 -7.52 -19.39
C LEU A 146 20.93 -6.22 -18.67
N VAL A 147 20.24 -5.93 -17.57
CA VAL A 147 20.43 -4.72 -16.75
C VAL A 147 21.79 -4.75 -16.07
N SER A 148 22.18 -5.90 -15.50
CA SER A 148 23.50 -6.09 -14.90
C SER A 148 24.63 -5.93 -15.91
N ALA A 149 24.49 -6.48 -17.12
CA ALA A 149 25.47 -6.32 -18.21
C ALA A 149 25.65 -4.85 -18.67
N LEU A 150 24.64 -4.00 -18.43
CA LEU A 150 24.69 -2.56 -18.72
C LEU A 150 25.18 -1.73 -17.53
N GLY A 151 25.59 -2.37 -16.43
CA GLY A 151 26.03 -1.69 -15.21
C GLY A 151 24.90 -0.94 -14.49
N GLN A 152 23.65 -1.34 -14.72
CA GLN A 152 22.45 -0.73 -14.14
C GLN A 152 21.89 -1.62 -13.02
N SER A 153 20.99 -1.05 -12.22
CA SER A 153 20.26 -1.74 -11.16
C SER A 153 18.83 -2.08 -11.62
N ILE A 154 18.28 -3.21 -11.19
CA ILE A 154 16.90 -3.60 -11.55
C ILE A 154 15.86 -2.63 -10.98
N GLU A 155 16.23 -1.94 -9.90
CA GLU A 155 15.48 -0.89 -9.23
C GLU A 155 15.12 0.26 -10.19
N GLU A 156 16.00 0.62 -11.13
CA GLU A 156 15.75 1.67 -12.13
C GLU A 156 14.58 1.33 -13.08
N TYR A 157 14.19 0.05 -13.15
CA TYR A 157 13.11 -0.45 -14.01
C TYR A 157 11.78 -0.62 -13.25
N ILE A 158 11.79 -0.44 -11.93
CA ILE A 158 10.60 -0.56 -11.09
C ILE A 158 9.66 0.63 -11.32
N ASP A 159 8.35 0.38 -11.25
CA ASP A 159 7.37 1.45 -11.26
C ASP A 159 7.38 2.22 -9.94
N HIS A 160 7.57 3.53 -9.99
CA HIS A 160 7.39 4.39 -8.82
C HIS A 160 6.27 5.44 -8.98
N GLU A 161 5.84 5.72 -10.21
CA GLU A 161 4.91 6.82 -10.51
C GLU A 161 3.51 6.36 -10.92
N GLY A 162 3.43 5.18 -11.52
CA GLY A 162 2.19 4.54 -11.92
C GLY A 162 1.35 4.12 -10.72
N PRO A 163 0.07 3.73 -10.93
CA PRO A 163 -0.83 3.37 -9.85
C PRO A 163 -0.33 2.19 -9.02
N VAL A 164 0.33 1.22 -9.66
CA VAL A 164 0.93 0.06 -8.99
C VAL A 164 2.19 0.50 -8.23
N GLY A 165 3.07 1.28 -8.87
CA GLY A 165 4.27 1.80 -8.22
C GLY A 165 3.98 2.64 -6.98
N LYS A 166 3.03 3.58 -7.09
CA LYS A 166 2.52 4.36 -5.95
C LYS A 166 1.96 3.47 -4.86
N TRP A 167 1.24 2.40 -5.20
CA TRP A 167 0.73 1.45 -4.21
C TRP A 167 1.85 0.72 -3.46
N VAL A 168 2.87 0.23 -4.17
CA VAL A 168 4.05 -0.41 -3.55
C VAL A 168 4.79 0.57 -2.64
N ASN A 169 5.11 1.76 -3.15
CA ASN A 169 5.81 2.81 -2.39
C ASN A 169 5.02 3.21 -1.13
N ASN A 170 3.70 3.37 -1.24
CA ASN A 170 2.85 3.69 -0.09
C ASN A 170 2.86 2.57 0.96
N ARG A 171 2.89 1.30 0.53
CA ARG A 171 2.94 0.16 1.45
C ARG A 171 4.27 0.14 2.21
N GLN A 172 5.39 0.26 1.51
CA GLN A 172 6.71 0.33 2.12
C GLN A 172 6.86 1.53 3.06
N SER A 173 6.38 2.71 2.63
CA SER A 173 6.39 3.92 3.46
C SER A 173 5.56 3.73 4.73
N PHE A 174 4.43 3.05 4.63
CA PHE A 174 3.59 2.74 5.78
C PHE A 174 4.27 1.75 6.73
N GLU A 175 4.96 0.74 6.22
CA GLU A 175 5.75 -0.20 7.03
C GLU A 175 6.85 0.53 7.82
N LEU A 176 7.58 1.46 7.20
CA LEU A 176 8.57 2.30 7.88
C LEU A 176 7.95 3.21 8.96
N LEU A 177 6.74 3.75 8.72
CA LEU A 177 6.03 4.53 9.72
C LEU A 177 5.62 3.67 10.94
N LEU A 178 5.36 2.37 10.74
CA LEU A 178 5.07 1.45 11.83
C LEU A 178 6.31 1.14 12.67
N GLU A 179 7.52 1.24 12.11
CA GLU A 179 8.79 1.05 12.83
C GLU A 179 9.17 2.24 13.72
N LEU A 180 8.54 3.41 13.54
CA LEU A 180 8.78 4.57 14.40
C LEU A 180 8.43 4.28 15.87
N PRO A 181 9.18 4.87 16.82
CA PRO A 181 8.84 4.85 18.24
C PRO A 181 7.37 5.21 18.51
N ALA A 182 6.76 4.57 19.50
CA ALA A 182 5.33 4.75 19.82
C ALA A 182 4.95 6.22 20.05
N GLU A 183 5.81 6.98 20.74
CA GLU A 183 5.62 8.41 20.99
C GLU A 183 5.55 9.23 19.70
N LEU A 184 6.42 8.95 18.71
CA LEU A 184 6.38 9.62 17.41
C LEU A 184 5.14 9.22 16.62
N ARG A 185 4.74 7.94 16.64
CA ARG A 185 3.50 7.51 15.97
C ARG A 185 2.27 8.18 16.57
N GLU A 186 2.22 8.34 17.89
CA GLU A 186 1.13 9.07 18.57
C GLU A 186 1.14 10.55 18.19
N PHE A 187 2.32 11.18 18.17
CA PHE A 187 2.49 12.57 17.74
C PHE A 187 1.99 12.78 16.30
N LEU A 188 2.38 11.89 15.36
CA LEU A 188 1.97 11.95 13.95
C LEU A 188 0.47 11.72 13.74
N SER A 189 -0.18 10.96 14.62
CA SER A 189 -1.60 10.63 14.50
C SER A 189 -2.54 11.79 14.81
N LYS A 190 -2.03 12.91 15.36
CA LYS A 190 -2.81 14.10 15.70
C LYS A 190 -2.85 15.06 14.50
N PRO A 191 -4.01 15.34 13.87
CA PRO A 191 -4.08 16.19 12.67
C PRO A 191 -3.51 17.60 12.87
N GLY A 192 -3.64 18.15 14.07
CA GLY A 192 -3.06 19.45 14.43
C GLY A 192 -1.54 19.49 14.40
N ASN A 193 -0.86 18.34 14.42
CA ASN A 193 0.60 18.27 14.44
C ASN A 193 1.24 18.42 13.05
N GLN A 194 0.44 18.55 11.99
CA GLN A 194 0.94 18.71 10.63
C GLN A 194 1.84 19.95 10.47
N SER A 195 1.59 21.04 11.21
CA SER A 195 2.42 22.24 11.19
C SER A 195 3.85 21.98 11.68
N TYR A 196 4.01 21.19 12.75
CA TYR A 196 5.32 20.80 13.26
C TYR A 196 6.09 19.95 12.25
N LEU A 197 5.41 19.03 11.54
CA LEU A 197 6.06 18.23 10.50
C LEU A 197 6.51 19.07 9.31
N ARG A 198 5.68 20.05 8.89
CA ARG A 198 6.09 21.01 7.86
C ARG A 198 7.29 21.83 8.30
N MET A 199 7.33 22.26 9.56
CA MET A 199 8.48 22.97 10.11
C MET A 199 9.73 22.09 10.11
N ALA A 200 9.64 20.87 10.63
CA ALA A 200 10.76 19.91 10.65
C ALA A 200 11.29 19.63 9.24
N LYS A 201 10.38 19.44 8.26
CA LYS A 201 10.75 19.29 6.85
C LYS A 201 11.52 20.53 6.35
N ASN A 202 10.98 21.72 6.53
CA ASN A 202 11.62 22.96 6.06
C ASN A 202 13.00 23.16 6.71
N LEU A 203 13.13 22.86 8.01
CA LEU A 203 14.41 22.91 8.73
C LEU A 203 15.42 21.91 8.17
N SER A 204 14.99 20.70 7.81
CA SER A 204 15.89 19.67 7.24
C SER A 204 16.48 20.04 5.88
N GLU A 205 15.86 20.99 5.17
CA GLU A 205 16.33 21.50 3.87
C GLU A 205 17.29 22.69 4.00
N LEU A 206 17.48 23.23 5.22
CA LEU A 206 18.40 24.33 5.47
C LEU A 206 19.85 23.84 5.55
N SER A 207 20.79 24.71 5.16
CA SER A 207 22.21 24.46 5.39
C SER A 207 22.54 24.53 6.89
N ILE A 208 23.62 23.85 7.27
CA ILE A 208 24.07 23.75 8.68
C ILE A 208 24.34 25.15 9.27
N GLU A 209 24.87 26.07 8.47
CA GLU A 209 25.17 27.45 8.86
C GLU A 209 23.88 28.21 9.21
N LYS A 210 22.85 28.06 8.38
CA LYS A 210 21.54 28.68 8.62
C LYS A 210 20.85 28.11 9.85
N LEU A 211 20.98 26.80 10.09
CA LEU A 211 20.44 26.17 11.29
C LEU A 211 21.14 26.66 12.56
N ARG A 212 22.47 26.84 12.53
CA ARG A 212 23.22 27.39 13.67
C ARG A 212 22.83 28.83 13.97
N ALA A 213 22.74 29.69 12.95
CA ALA A 213 22.30 31.08 13.14
C ALA A 213 20.88 31.17 13.72
N LEU A 214 19.97 30.28 13.29
CA LEU A 214 18.63 30.15 13.87
C LEU A 214 18.67 29.72 15.33
N ALA A 215 19.52 28.74 15.68
CA ALA A 215 19.67 28.26 17.05
C ALA A 215 20.25 29.35 17.97
N GLU A 216 21.27 30.08 17.51
CA GLU A 216 21.86 31.22 18.24
C GLU A 216 20.81 32.32 18.48
N GLY A 217 20.08 32.71 17.43
CA GLY A 217 19.02 33.72 17.57
C GLY A 217 17.87 33.29 18.49
N LEU A 218 17.53 31.99 18.56
CA LEU A 218 16.54 31.49 19.52
C LEU A 218 17.08 31.48 20.96
N LEU A 219 18.35 31.16 21.15
CA LEU A 219 19.02 31.17 22.45
C LEU A 219 19.05 32.59 23.03
N ASP A 220 19.42 33.58 22.21
CA ASP A 220 19.45 34.99 22.58
C ASP A 220 18.06 35.55 22.96
N LEU A 221 16.97 34.99 22.41
CA LEU A 221 15.60 35.37 22.77
C LEU A 221 15.11 34.76 24.10
N THR A 222 15.83 33.76 24.62
CA THR A 222 15.45 33.03 25.85
C THR A 222 16.34 33.35 27.06
N LEU A 223 17.36 34.19 26.89
CA LEU A 223 18.26 34.72 27.93
C LEU A 223 17.88 36.16 28.30
#